data_AF-A0A816HT51-F1
#
_entry.id   AF-A0A816HT51-F1
#
_cell.length_a   1.000
_cell.length_b   1.000
_cell.length_c   1.000
_cell.angle_alpha   90.00
_cell.angle_beta   90.00
_cell.angle_gamma   90.00
#
_symmetry.space_group_name_H-M   'P 1'
#
loop_
_entity.id
_entity.type
_entity.pdbx_description
1 polymer ?
#
loop_
_entity_poly.entity_id
_entity_poly.type
_entity_poly.pdbx_seq_one_letter_code
_entity_poly.pdbx_strand_id
1 'polypeptide(L)' 'GRTFNQAVSIIRSQNPRLQVIPLLEGSSVTYDLQQNHVLVFYNRMSLISSVPAVG' A
#
# COMPACT_ATOMS: atom_id res chain seq x y z
N GLY A 1 3.66 -3.80 13.41
CA GLY A 1 3.05 -3.72 12.06
C GLY A 1 3.53 -4.88 11.21
N ARG A 2 2.80 -5.23 10.14
CA ARG A 2 3.31 -6.16 9.11
C ARG A 2 4.41 -5.47 8.29
N THR A 3 5.27 -6.26 7.65
CA THR A 3 6.24 -5.70 6.70
C THR A 3 5.57 -5.36 5.37
N PHE A 4 6.20 -4.50 4.58
CA PHE A 4 5.76 -4.19 3.22
C PHE A 4 5.58 -5.45 2.37
N ASN A 5 6.57 -6.34 2.36
CA ASN A 5 6.51 -7.59 1.57
C ASN A 5 5.36 -8.51 2.00
N GLN A 6 5.09 -8.59 3.31
CA GLN A 6 3.94 -9.34 3.82
C GLN A 6 2.61 -8.73 3.35
N ALA A 7 2.48 -7.41 3.40
CA ALA A 7 1.28 -6.71 2.93
C ALA A 7 1.05 -6.91 1.43
N VAL A 8 2.11 -6.78 0.61
CA VAL A 8 2.05 -7.00 -0.84
C VAL A 8 1.58 -8.42 -1.17
N SER A 9 2.13 -9.43 -0.49
CA SER A 9 1.75 -10.83 -0.70
C SER A 9 0.26 -11.07 -0.43
N ILE A 10 -0.25 -10.46 0.64
CA ILE A 10 -1.66 -10.60 1.05
C ILE A 10 -2.61 -9.84 0.12
N ILE A 11 -2.25 -8.61 -0.28
CA ILE A 11 -3.07 -7.83 -1.22
C ILE A 11 -3.18 -8.58 -2.55
N ARG A 12 -2.06 -9.10 -3.06
CA ARG A 12 -2.04 -9.86 -4.33
C ARG A 12 -2.78 -11.19 -4.24
N SER A 13 -2.74 -11.87 -3.09
CA SER A 13 -3.49 -13.12 -2.92
C SER A 13 -5.00 -12.89 -2.83
N GLN A 14 -5.42 -11.75 -2.30
CA GLN A 14 -6.84 -11.37 -2.21
C GLN A 14 -7.38 -10.82 -3.53
N ASN A 15 -6.62 -9.96 -4.20
CA ASN A 15 -6.99 -9.42 -5.50
C ASN A 15 -5.74 -9.17 -6.36
N PRO A 16 -5.39 -10.09 -7.27
CA PRO A 16 -4.20 -9.97 -8.11
C PRO A 16 -4.29 -8.87 -9.16
N ARG A 17 -5.47 -8.26 -9.37
CA ARG A 17 -5.66 -7.14 -10.30
C ARG A 17 -5.27 -5.80 -9.70
N LEU A 18 -5.12 -5.72 -8.37
CA LEU A 18 -4.72 -4.49 -7.70
C LEU A 18 -3.22 -4.24 -7.87
N GLN A 19 -2.89 -3.02 -8.27
CA GLN A 19 -1.53 -2.51 -8.33
C GLN A 19 -1.16 -1.91 -6.97
N VAL A 20 -0.14 -2.48 -6.34
CA VAL A 20 0.37 -1.96 -5.07
C VAL A 20 1.33 -0.80 -5.35
N ILE A 21 1.04 0.37 -4.78
CA ILE A 21 1.88 1.57 -4.88
C ILE A 21 2.61 1.77 -3.55
N PRO A 22 3.93 1.52 -3.48
CA PRO A 22 4.72 1.75 -2.28
C PRO A 22 4.93 3.25 -2.05
N LEU A 23 4.63 3.73 -0.85
CA LEU A 23 4.88 5.12 -0.45
C LEU A 23 5.59 5.18 0.90
N LEU A 24 6.59 6.05 1.02
CA LEU A 24 7.18 6.32 2.33
C LEU A 24 6.21 7.11 3.20
N GLU A 25 6.20 6.82 4.49
CA GLU A 25 5.44 7.58 5.48
C GLU A 25 5.70 9.10 5.34
N GLY A 26 4.62 9.88 5.28
CA GLY A 26 4.67 11.34 5.06
C GLY A 26 4.68 11.78 3.59
N SER A 27 4.67 10.85 2.62
CA SER A 27 4.56 11.20 1.20
C SER A 27 3.19 11.82 0.91
N SER A 28 3.18 12.96 0.22
CA SER A 28 1.95 13.54 -0.31
C SER A 28 1.46 12.74 -1.52
N VAL A 29 0.14 12.58 -1.61
CA VAL A 29 -0.54 11.89 -2.72
C VAL A 29 -1.58 12.81 -3.34
N THR A 30 -1.93 12.56 -4.60
CA THR A 30 -3.08 13.19 -5.22
C THR A 30 -4.36 12.51 -4.73
N TYR A 31 -5.49 13.21 -4.75
CA TYR A 31 -6.80 12.69 -4.34
C TYR A 31 -7.55 12.01 -5.50
N ASP A 32 -6.82 11.56 -6.52
CA ASP A 32 -7.40 10.93 -7.70
C ASP A 32 -7.79 9.50 -7.35
N LEU A 33 -9.07 9.17 -7.44
CA LEU A 33 -9.56 7.82 -7.14
C LEU A 33 -9.21 6.85 -8.26
N GLN A 34 -8.23 5.99 -8.03
CA GLN A 34 -7.83 4.87 -8.87
C GLN A 34 -8.26 3.56 -8.22
N GLN A 35 -9.39 3.01 -8.68
CA GLN A 35 -9.98 1.77 -8.14
C GLN A 35 -9.08 0.53 -8.26
N ASN A 36 -8.05 0.60 -9.10
CA ASN A 36 -7.10 -0.49 -9.30
C ASN A 36 -5.82 -0.33 -8.46
N HIS A 37 -5.66 0.78 -7.74
CA HIS A 37 -4.47 1.02 -6.94
C HIS A 37 -4.73 0.73 -5.47
N VAL A 38 -3.69 0.26 -4.79
CA VAL A 38 -3.64 0.20 -3.32
C VAL A 38 -2.41 0.95 -2.88
N LEU A 39 -2.62 2.07 -2.20
CA LEU A 39 -1.55 2.85 -1.61
C LEU A 39 -1.09 2.18 -0.32
N VAL A 40 0.21 1.89 -0.23
CA VAL A 40 0.81 1.23 0.94
C VAL A 40 1.89 2.12 1.51
N PHE A 41 1.55 2.79 2.63
CA PHE A 41 2.50 3.61 3.37
C PHE A 41 3.36 2.75 4.30
N TYR A 42 4.68 2.90 4.19
CA TYR A 42 5.65 2.20 5.02
C TYR A 42 6.74 3.13 5.55
N ASN A 43 7.29 2.80 6.70
CA ASN A 43 8.37 3.56 7.32
C ASN A 43 9.76 3.05 6.90
N ARG A 44 10.83 3.70 7.36
CA ARG A 44 12.23 3.31 7.05
C ARG A 44 12.61 1.90 7.55
N MET A 45 11.85 1.34 8.49
CA MET A 45 12.02 -0.04 8.96
C MET A 45 11.22 -1.05 8.11
N SER A 46 10.67 -0.63 6.97
CA SER A 46 9.82 -1.44 6.07
C SER A 46 8.55 -1.97 6.74
N LEU A 47 8.05 -1.29 7.77
CA LEU A 47 6.80 -1.61 8.45
C LEU A 47 5.68 -0.74 7.90
N ILE A 48 4.49 -1.32 7.74
CA ILE A 48 3.28 -0.58 7.36
C ILE A 48 2.96 0.46 8.43
N SER A 49 2.91 1.73 8.03
CA SER A 49 2.64 2.88 8.91
C SER A 49 1.16 3.28 8.92
N SER A 50 0.38 2.86 7.92
CA SER A 50 -1.05 3.20 7.79
C SER A 50 -1.84 2.05 7.18
N VAL A 51 -3.14 1.96 7.48
CA VAL A 51 -4.00 0.92 6.90
C VAL A 51 -4.05 1.11 5.37
N PRO A 52 -3.64 0.10 4.57
CA PRO A 52 -3.73 0.19 3.12
C PRO A 52 -5.19 0.27 2.66
N ALA A 53 -5.47 1.14 1.70
CA ALA A 53 -6.80 1.31 1.11
C ALA A 53 -6.72 1.33 -0.41
N VAL A 54 -7.79 0.88 -1.05
CA VAL A 54 -8.00 1.05 -2.49
C VAL A 54 -8.38 2.51 -2.74
N GLY A 55 -7.70 3.16 -3.67
CA GLY A 55 -7.89 4.58 -3.95
C GLY A 55 -6.80 5.15 -4.81
#